data_AF-A0A5J5B477-F1
#
_entry.id   AF-A0A5J5B477-F1
#
_cell.length_a   1.000
_cell.length_b   1.000
_cell.length_c   1.000
_cell.angle_alpha   90.00
_cell.angle_beta   90.00
_cell.angle_gamma   90.00
#
_symmetry.space_group_name_H-M   'P 1'
#
loop_
_entity.id
_entity.type
_entity.pdbx_description
1 polymer ?
#
loop_
_entity_poly.entity_id
_entity_poly.type
_entity_poly.pdbx_seq_one_letter_code
_entity_poly.pdbx_strand_id
1 'polypeptide(L)'
;MEEGTLWWHAHSDWSRATVHGAIIVYPRNGTSYPFANPHTEVPIILGEWWKSDIRAVESEFLRTGGDPNVSDALPINGTFKLVVEHGETYLLRMVNVGMIDLFFFGVAKHQLTVAGTDGTYTKATKKAYVSTVGIPFDNTTTIVQYKGNYTPSSPLSLPLLPPYNDTNTSATFTGSLRSFASIDHPSNVPLSMTTKLIFTVSVNTVPCANNNSCAGPNGTRLAASVNNISFHVPSNIDILEAYYKNINGVYGDKFSNIPPLIFNFAVDYLPLELEIPQRGWEVKVLEYNSTVKLIFQVPNLVQGTHHPMHLHGYSFYVVGWGFGNFDKNKDPLRYNPIMPKIY
;
A
#
# COMPACT_ATOMS: atom_id res chain seq x y z
N MET A 1 -11.40 -12.55 11.66
CA MET A 1 -12.51 -12.56 10.69
C MET A 1 -12.72 -11.13 10.27
N GLU A 2 -12.73 -10.96 8.97
CA GLU A 2 -12.83 -9.69 8.27
C GLU A 2 -14.30 -9.27 8.22
N GLU A 3 -14.55 -7.99 8.48
CA GLU A 3 -15.87 -7.34 8.37
C GLU A 3 -15.64 -5.90 7.89
N GLY A 4 -16.12 -5.57 6.70
CA GLY A 4 -15.83 -4.30 6.04
C GLY A 4 -15.67 -4.43 4.54
N THR A 5 -14.70 -3.69 3.99
CA THR A 5 -14.41 -3.67 2.55
C THR A 5 -13.03 -4.27 2.31
N LEU A 6 -12.97 -5.23 1.39
CA LEU A 6 -11.77 -5.81 0.80
C LEU A 6 -11.88 -5.67 -0.73
N TRP A 7 -10.98 -6.30 -1.46
CA TRP A 7 -11.01 -6.32 -2.92
C TRP A 7 -10.31 -7.55 -3.46
N TRP A 8 -10.64 -7.92 -4.70
CA TRP A 8 -9.92 -8.93 -5.47
C TRP A 8 -9.26 -8.27 -6.67
N HIS A 9 -8.19 -8.89 -7.15
CA HIS A 9 -7.55 -8.50 -8.39
C HIS A 9 -6.78 -9.68 -9.01
N ALA A 10 -6.51 -9.58 -10.31
CA ALA A 10 -5.58 -10.49 -10.95
C ALA A 10 -4.18 -10.32 -10.34
N HIS A 11 -3.47 -11.41 -10.12
CA HIS A 11 -2.14 -11.42 -9.50
C HIS A 11 -1.11 -12.02 -10.46
N SER A 12 -1.16 -11.56 -11.72
CA SER A 12 -0.23 -11.90 -12.79
C SER A 12 0.15 -10.63 -13.51
N ASP A 13 1.44 -10.29 -13.53
CA ASP A 13 1.97 -9.14 -14.26
C ASP A 13 1.19 -7.86 -13.95
N TRP A 14 0.93 -7.01 -14.95
CA TRP A 14 0.16 -5.78 -14.81
C TRP A 14 -1.36 -5.94 -15.06
N SER A 15 -1.88 -7.18 -15.11
CA SER A 15 -3.28 -7.45 -15.46
C SER A 15 -4.31 -6.84 -14.48
N ARG A 16 -3.92 -6.58 -13.23
CA ARG A 16 -4.78 -5.91 -12.25
C ARG A 16 -5.16 -4.48 -12.63
N ALA A 17 -4.47 -3.84 -13.59
CA ALA A 17 -4.84 -2.52 -14.07
C ALA A 17 -6.29 -2.48 -14.58
N THR A 18 -6.81 -3.60 -15.10
CA THR A 18 -8.19 -3.72 -15.59
C THR A 18 -8.99 -4.86 -14.97
N VAL A 19 -8.34 -5.81 -14.28
CA VAL A 19 -8.99 -7.01 -13.71
C VAL A 19 -8.98 -6.94 -12.18
N HIS A 20 -10.00 -6.30 -11.62
CA HIS A 20 -10.17 -6.09 -10.17
C HIS A 20 -11.64 -5.83 -9.80
N GLY A 21 -11.95 -5.86 -8.51
CA GLY A 21 -13.26 -5.48 -7.99
C GLY A 21 -13.34 -5.46 -6.47
N ALA A 22 -14.38 -4.83 -5.93
CA ALA A 22 -14.60 -4.76 -4.49
C ALA A 22 -15.17 -6.07 -3.92
N ILE A 23 -14.79 -6.39 -2.69
CA ILE A 23 -15.41 -7.44 -1.86
C ILE A 23 -16.02 -6.73 -0.65
N ILE A 24 -17.31 -6.96 -0.41
CA ILE A 24 -17.99 -6.40 0.76
C ILE A 24 -18.32 -7.55 1.70
N VAL A 25 -17.81 -7.46 2.92
CA VAL A 25 -18.09 -8.41 3.99
C VAL A 25 -18.96 -7.71 5.03
N TYR A 26 -20.24 -8.04 5.02
CA TYR A 26 -21.22 -7.47 5.95
C TYR A 26 -21.08 -8.04 7.36
N PRO A 27 -21.62 -7.36 8.39
CA PRO A 27 -21.80 -7.94 9.71
C PRO A 27 -22.52 -9.29 9.62
N ARG A 28 -22.10 -10.24 10.46
CA ARG A 28 -22.77 -11.55 10.53
C ARG A 28 -24.25 -11.38 10.87
N ASN A 29 -25.07 -12.35 10.45
CA ASN A 29 -26.47 -12.38 10.85
C ASN A 29 -26.60 -12.31 12.38
N GLY A 30 -27.36 -11.33 12.87
CA GLY A 30 -27.57 -11.09 14.30
C GLY A 30 -26.60 -10.08 14.94
N THR A 31 -25.60 -9.57 14.19
CA THR A 31 -24.77 -8.43 14.61
C THR A 31 -25.08 -7.18 13.77
N SER A 32 -24.53 -6.04 14.16
CA SER A 32 -24.70 -4.77 13.46
C SER A 32 -23.37 -4.03 13.33
N TYR A 33 -23.34 -3.02 12.47
CA TYR A 33 -22.23 -2.07 12.44
C TYR A 33 -22.02 -1.45 13.84
N PRO A 34 -20.77 -1.11 14.22
CA PRO A 34 -20.49 -0.35 15.44
C PRO A 34 -20.82 1.15 15.30
N PHE A 35 -21.50 1.53 14.23
CA PHE A 35 -22.00 2.87 13.93
C PHE A 35 -23.43 2.76 13.37
N ALA A 36 -24.13 3.89 13.30
CA ALA A 36 -25.49 3.92 12.77
C ALA A 36 -25.54 3.38 11.33
N ASN A 37 -26.53 2.54 11.03
CA ASN A 37 -26.69 1.96 9.70
C ASN A 37 -26.77 3.08 8.65
N PRO A 38 -25.95 3.01 7.59
CA PRO A 38 -26.02 4.00 6.52
C PRO A 38 -27.32 3.83 5.73
N HIS A 39 -27.82 4.92 5.17
CA HIS A 39 -28.93 4.93 4.21
C HIS A 39 -28.56 4.12 2.95
N THR A 40 -27.32 4.27 2.47
CA THR A 40 -26.82 3.54 1.30
C THR A 40 -25.32 3.33 1.42
N GLU A 41 -24.87 2.19 0.88
CA GLU A 41 -23.46 1.83 0.78
C GLU A 41 -23.02 1.87 -0.67
N VAL A 42 -21.84 2.43 -0.95
CA VAL A 42 -21.39 2.74 -2.30
C VAL A 42 -19.93 2.34 -2.48
N PRO A 43 -19.60 1.36 -3.33
CA PRO A 43 -18.23 1.07 -3.72
C PRO A 43 -17.61 2.25 -4.48
N ILE A 44 -16.41 2.65 -4.07
CA ILE A 44 -15.62 3.72 -4.72
C ILE A 44 -14.25 3.13 -5.05
N ILE A 45 -14.06 2.73 -6.30
CA ILE A 45 -12.83 2.14 -6.82
C ILE A 45 -12.02 3.24 -7.50
N LEU A 46 -10.87 3.57 -6.91
CA LEU A 46 -9.89 4.51 -7.46
C LEU A 46 -8.87 3.72 -8.26
N GLY A 47 -8.67 4.06 -9.53
CA GLY A 47 -7.74 3.35 -10.39
C GLY A 47 -6.94 4.27 -11.30
N GLU A 48 -6.21 3.63 -12.21
CA GLU A 48 -5.41 4.28 -13.24
C GLU A 48 -5.78 3.70 -14.59
N TRP A 49 -5.69 4.51 -15.64
CA TRP A 49 -6.03 4.11 -16.99
C TRP A 49 -5.01 4.61 -18.00
N TRP A 50 -4.63 3.73 -18.94
CA TRP A 50 -3.74 4.03 -20.06
C TRP A 50 -4.51 3.91 -21.37
N LYS A 51 -4.22 4.80 -22.33
CA LYS A 51 -4.64 4.65 -23.72
C LYS A 51 -3.95 3.47 -24.41
N SER A 52 -2.70 3.21 -24.03
CA SER A 52 -1.91 2.08 -24.53
C SER A 52 -2.35 0.76 -23.90
N ASP A 53 -2.16 -0.37 -24.61
CA ASP A 53 -2.31 -1.71 -24.02
C ASP A 53 -1.38 -1.81 -22.80
N ILE A 54 -1.92 -2.24 -21.66
CA ILE A 54 -1.17 -2.34 -20.41
C ILE A 54 0.05 -3.26 -20.52
N ARG A 55 -0.04 -4.31 -21.35
CA ARG A 55 1.10 -5.21 -21.62
C ARG A 55 2.19 -4.52 -22.42
N ALA A 56 1.83 -3.55 -23.26
CA ALA A 56 2.80 -2.75 -24.01
C ALA A 56 3.50 -1.74 -23.07
N VAL A 57 2.76 -1.12 -22.15
CA VAL A 57 3.34 -0.30 -21.07
C VAL A 57 4.32 -1.12 -20.25
N GLU A 58 3.92 -2.34 -19.87
CA GLU A 58 4.76 -3.26 -19.11
C GLU A 58 6.02 -3.68 -19.85
N SER A 59 5.84 -4.14 -21.10
CA SER A 59 6.95 -4.59 -21.94
C SER A 59 7.96 -3.47 -22.18
N GLU A 60 7.51 -2.22 -22.31
CA GLU A 60 8.39 -1.08 -22.56
C GLU A 60 9.26 -0.75 -21.34
N PHE A 61 8.70 -0.71 -20.13
CA PHE A 61 9.51 -0.46 -18.93
C PHE A 61 10.47 -1.62 -18.67
N LEU A 62 10.02 -2.86 -18.87
CA LEU A 62 10.88 -4.04 -18.74
C LEU A 62 12.01 -4.03 -19.77
N ARG A 63 11.74 -3.59 -21.01
CA ARG A 63 12.74 -3.51 -22.11
C ARG A 63 13.78 -2.42 -21.83
N THR A 64 13.33 -1.22 -21.51
CA THR A 64 14.18 -0.04 -21.31
C THR A 64 14.91 -0.04 -19.96
N GLY A 65 14.36 -0.72 -18.96
CA GLY A 65 14.83 -0.66 -17.57
C GLY A 65 14.58 0.69 -16.89
N GLY A 66 13.75 1.55 -17.47
CA GLY A 66 13.32 2.80 -16.84
C GLY A 66 12.00 2.64 -16.08
N ASP A 67 11.45 3.77 -15.63
CA ASP A 67 10.12 3.82 -15.03
C ASP A 67 9.02 3.46 -16.03
N PRO A 68 7.89 2.92 -15.56
CA PRO A 68 6.70 2.74 -16.38
C PRO A 68 6.13 4.09 -16.84
N ASN A 69 5.52 4.11 -18.03
CA ASN A 69 4.79 5.27 -18.50
C ASN A 69 3.63 5.59 -17.54
N VAL A 70 3.47 6.88 -17.24
CA VAL A 70 2.41 7.41 -16.38
C VAL A 70 1.03 7.14 -17.00
N SER A 71 0.01 7.00 -16.15
CA SER A 71 -1.36 6.80 -16.62
C SER A 71 -1.93 8.04 -17.31
N ASP A 72 -2.83 7.84 -18.27
CA ASP A 72 -3.52 8.89 -19.02
C ASP A 72 -4.74 9.46 -18.26
N ALA A 73 -5.26 8.74 -17.25
CA ALA A 73 -6.35 9.20 -16.41
C ALA A 73 -6.43 8.45 -15.08
N LEU A 74 -7.07 9.09 -14.09
CA LEU A 74 -7.32 8.56 -12.74
C LEU A 74 -8.83 8.35 -12.50
N PRO A 75 -9.44 7.29 -13.06
CA PRO A 75 -10.88 7.08 -12.98
C PRO A 75 -11.36 6.70 -11.57
N ILE A 76 -12.58 7.15 -11.24
CA ILE A 76 -13.38 6.63 -10.13
C ILE A 76 -14.52 5.81 -10.73
N ASN A 77 -14.55 4.49 -10.47
CA ASN A 77 -15.49 3.54 -11.08
C ASN A 77 -15.65 3.71 -12.61
N GLY A 78 -14.57 3.99 -13.34
CA GLY A 78 -14.59 4.29 -14.78
C GLY A 78 -15.13 5.69 -15.13
N THR A 79 -16.27 6.09 -14.56
CA THR A 79 -16.81 7.46 -14.47
C THR A 79 -18.00 7.39 -13.51
N PHE A 80 -18.00 8.17 -12.42
CA PHE A 80 -18.95 7.97 -11.31
C PHE A 80 -19.80 9.20 -11.00
N LYS A 81 -21.09 8.96 -10.71
CA LYS A 81 -22.03 9.95 -10.13
C LYS A 81 -22.83 9.29 -9.01
N LEU A 82 -22.99 10.02 -7.90
CA LEU A 82 -23.81 9.58 -6.76
C LEU A 82 -24.92 10.60 -6.50
N VAL A 83 -26.17 10.16 -6.51
CA VAL A 83 -27.30 11.00 -6.08
C VAL A 83 -27.46 10.82 -4.57
N VAL A 84 -27.61 11.93 -3.85
CA VAL A 84 -27.72 11.92 -2.38
C VAL A 84 -28.96 12.65 -1.92
N GLU A 85 -29.56 12.14 -0.85
CA GLU A 85 -30.71 12.72 -0.17
C GLU A 85 -30.26 13.58 1.00
N HIS A 86 -30.98 14.67 1.24
CA HIS A 86 -30.62 15.61 2.29
C HIS A 86 -30.92 15.00 3.66
N GLY A 87 -29.94 15.03 4.56
CA GLY A 87 -30.05 14.46 5.92
C GLY A 87 -29.62 13.00 6.04
N GLU A 88 -29.40 12.31 4.92
CA GLU A 88 -29.03 10.90 4.90
C GLU A 88 -27.52 10.67 5.02
N THR A 89 -27.14 9.51 5.55
CA THR A 89 -25.73 9.10 5.74
C THR A 89 -25.35 8.00 4.75
N TYR A 90 -24.22 8.16 4.07
CA TYR A 90 -23.73 7.23 3.05
C TYR A 90 -22.40 6.60 3.47
N LEU A 91 -22.27 5.28 3.31
CA LEU A 91 -21.01 4.56 3.53
C LEU A 91 -20.25 4.40 2.22
N LEU A 92 -19.19 5.19 2.04
CA LEU A 92 -18.30 5.07 0.89
C LEU A 92 -17.28 3.96 1.14
N ARG A 93 -17.39 2.86 0.38
CA ARG A 93 -16.51 1.68 0.47
C ARG A 93 -15.37 1.84 -0.52
N MET A 94 -14.33 2.53 -0.08
CA MET A 94 -13.20 2.90 -0.94
C MET A 94 -12.19 1.76 -1.11
N VAL A 95 -11.71 1.58 -2.34
CA VAL A 95 -10.60 0.69 -2.69
C VAL A 95 -9.66 1.44 -3.63
N ASN A 96 -8.36 1.42 -3.33
CA ASN A 96 -7.33 1.85 -4.27
C ASN A 96 -6.82 0.63 -5.06
N VAL A 97 -7.05 0.63 -6.38
CA VAL A 97 -6.59 -0.40 -7.32
C VAL A 97 -5.52 0.13 -8.28
N GLY A 98 -5.01 1.35 -8.06
CA GLY A 98 -3.94 1.95 -8.84
C GLY A 98 -2.69 1.07 -8.90
N MET A 99 -2.00 1.08 -10.04
CA MET A 99 -0.76 0.33 -10.25
C MET A 99 0.42 0.95 -9.53
N ILE A 100 0.43 2.28 -9.49
CA ILE A 100 1.59 3.11 -9.19
C ILE A 100 1.27 4.07 -8.04
N ASP A 101 0.11 4.73 -8.09
CA ASP A 101 -0.20 5.88 -7.24
C ASP A 101 -1.02 5.57 -5.97
N LEU A 102 -0.78 6.37 -4.94
CA LEU A 102 -1.69 6.54 -3.80
C LEU A 102 -2.44 7.87 -3.93
N PHE A 103 -3.73 7.84 -3.59
CA PHE A 103 -4.65 8.94 -3.88
C PHE A 103 -5.14 9.70 -2.64
N PHE A 104 -4.98 11.02 -2.65
CA PHE A 104 -5.78 11.88 -1.78
C PHE A 104 -7.22 11.97 -2.31
N PHE A 105 -8.19 11.79 -1.41
CA PHE A 105 -9.61 11.81 -1.75
C PHE A 105 -10.35 12.80 -0.85
N GLY A 106 -11.29 13.55 -1.43
CA GLY A 106 -12.14 14.48 -0.69
C GLY A 106 -13.43 14.77 -1.44
N VAL A 107 -14.49 15.09 -0.68
CA VAL A 107 -15.79 15.48 -1.23
C VAL A 107 -16.07 16.93 -0.86
N ALA A 108 -16.29 17.78 -1.87
CA ALA A 108 -16.54 19.20 -1.65
C ALA A 108 -17.70 19.43 -0.67
N LYS A 109 -17.46 20.27 0.34
CA LYS A 109 -18.41 20.65 1.42
C LYS A 109 -18.89 19.49 2.30
N HIS A 110 -18.25 18.32 2.24
CA HIS A 110 -18.59 17.17 3.07
C HIS A 110 -17.40 16.78 3.93
N GLN A 111 -17.66 16.50 5.21
CA GLN A 111 -16.68 15.88 6.10
C GLN A 111 -16.79 14.36 5.97
N LEU A 112 -15.65 13.70 5.74
CA LEU A 112 -15.55 12.24 5.75
C LEU A 112 -15.13 11.76 7.15
N THR A 113 -15.84 10.74 7.64
CA THR A 113 -15.52 10.02 8.87
C THR A 113 -15.05 8.62 8.50
N VAL A 114 -13.82 8.26 8.89
CA VAL A 114 -13.26 6.93 8.62
C VAL A 114 -13.77 5.95 9.67
N ALA A 115 -14.49 4.92 9.23
CA ALA A 115 -15.10 3.92 10.09
C ALA A 115 -14.39 2.56 10.06
N GLY A 116 -13.56 2.30 9.04
CA GLY A 116 -12.80 1.05 8.91
C GLY A 116 -11.72 1.10 7.85
N THR A 117 -10.82 0.12 7.89
CA THR A 117 -9.72 -0.12 6.93
C THR A 117 -9.47 -1.63 6.86
N ASP A 118 -9.18 -2.15 5.68
CA ASP A 118 -8.73 -3.54 5.44
C ASP A 118 -9.59 -4.60 6.16
N GLY A 119 -10.91 -4.49 6.02
CA GLY A 119 -11.85 -5.43 6.64
C GLY A 119 -11.91 -5.36 8.17
N THR A 120 -11.51 -4.24 8.78
CA THR A 120 -11.60 -4.03 10.24
C THR A 120 -12.08 -2.63 10.60
N TYR A 121 -12.77 -2.49 11.74
CA TYR A 121 -13.26 -1.21 12.22
C TYR A 121 -12.15 -0.37 12.88
N THR A 122 -12.22 0.94 12.67
CA THR A 122 -11.32 1.92 13.28
C THR A 122 -12.09 2.83 14.23
N LYS A 123 -11.39 3.43 15.20
CA LYS A 123 -11.95 4.59 15.90
C LYS A 123 -12.21 5.70 14.89
N ALA A 124 -13.40 6.27 14.95
CA ALA A 124 -13.82 7.34 14.07
C ALA A 124 -12.80 8.48 14.10
N THR A 125 -12.15 8.71 12.97
CA THR A 125 -11.30 9.88 12.77
C THR A 125 -11.88 10.75 11.66
N LYS A 126 -11.77 12.06 11.86
CA LYS A 126 -12.19 13.05 10.88
C LYS A 126 -11.03 13.24 9.91
N LYS A 127 -11.34 13.20 8.61
CA LYS A 127 -10.42 13.23 7.45
C LYS A 127 -10.11 11.82 6.93
N ALA A 128 -10.02 11.66 5.62
CA ALA A 128 -9.65 10.40 4.95
C ALA A 128 -8.61 10.73 3.87
N TYR A 129 -7.41 10.18 3.96
CA TYR A 129 -6.30 10.49 3.05
C TYR A 129 -5.41 9.27 2.81
N VAL A 130 -4.81 9.08 1.63
CA VAL A 130 -3.78 8.06 1.42
C VAL A 130 -2.79 8.63 0.39
N SER A 131 -1.47 8.68 0.63
CA SER A 131 -0.49 9.21 -0.35
C SER A 131 0.90 8.56 -0.27
N THR A 132 1.59 8.47 -1.41
CA THR A 132 3.02 8.10 -1.60
C THR A 132 3.68 9.15 -2.50
N VAL A 133 5.02 9.12 -2.58
CA VAL A 133 5.86 10.05 -3.35
C VAL A 133 6.48 9.34 -4.56
N GLY A 134 6.71 10.07 -5.66
CA GLY A 134 7.95 9.88 -6.42
C GLY A 134 7.88 9.75 -7.93
N ILE A 135 6.70 9.78 -8.56
CA ILE A 135 6.57 9.52 -10.00
C ILE A 135 6.00 10.77 -10.69
N PRO A 136 6.43 11.12 -11.93
CA PRO A 136 5.80 12.19 -12.70
C PRO A 136 4.30 11.88 -12.85
N PHE A 137 3.42 12.86 -12.69
CA PHE A 137 1.98 12.64 -12.64
C PHE A 137 1.24 13.71 -13.45
N ASP A 138 0.04 13.36 -13.90
CA ASP A 138 -0.88 14.29 -14.55
C ASP A 138 -1.72 15.02 -13.48
N ASN A 139 -1.90 16.34 -13.63
CA ASN A 139 -2.66 17.18 -12.69
C ASN A 139 -4.18 16.99 -12.89
N THR A 140 -4.67 15.75 -12.95
CA THR A 140 -6.08 15.47 -13.23
C THR A 140 -6.91 15.53 -11.94
N THR A 141 -7.89 16.42 -11.92
CA THR A 141 -8.91 16.46 -10.85
C THR A 141 -10.11 15.64 -11.30
N THR A 142 -10.34 14.48 -10.69
CA THR A 142 -11.56 13.70 -10.95
C THR A 142 -12.73 14.28 -10.14
N ILE A 143 -13.78 14.73 -10.83
CA ILE A 143 -14.93 15.41 -10.22
C ILE A 143 -15.99 14.37 -9.82
N VAL A 144 -16.26 14.25 -8.51
CA VAL A 144 -17.47 13.57 -8.01
C VAL A 144 -18.64 14.56 -8.06
N GLN A 145 -19.54 14.38 -9.02
CA GLN A 145 -20.78 15.18 -9.11
C GLN A 145 -21.89 14.48 -8.32
N TYR A 146 -22.41 15.16 -7.30
CA TYR A 146 -23.61 14.72 -6.58
C TYR A 146 -24.78 15.69 -6.79
N LYS A 147 -25.97 15.12 -6.93
CA LYS A 147 -27.23 15.89 -7.04
C LYS A 147 -27.91 15.82 -5.68
N GLY A 148 -28.14 16.98 -5.07
CA GLY A 148 -28.88 17.12 -3.82
C GLY A 148 -29.76 18.38 -3.85
N ASN A 149 -30.72 18.48 -2.94
CA ASN A 149 -31.64 19.61 -2.82
C ASN A 149 -30.94 20.79 -2.08
N TYR A 150 -29.85 21.29 -2.65
CA TYR A 150 -29.12 22.45 -2.16
C TYR A 150 -28.80 23.37 -3.33
N THR A 151 -28.78 24.69 -3.10
CA THR A 151 -28.33 25.66 -4.09
C THR A 151 -26.79 25.60 -4.15
N PRO A 152 -26.17 25.10 -5.25
CA PRO A 152 -24.73 25.10 -5.35
C PRO A 152 -24.23 26.54 -5.37
N SER A 153 -23.48 26.94 -4.34
CA SER A 153 -22.74 28.21 -4.35
C SER A 153 -21.82 28.20 -5.57
N SER A 154 -21.91 29.22 -6.42
CA SER A 154 -20.97 29.45 -7.51
C SER A 154 -19.91 30.45 -7.06
N PRO A 155 -18.60 30.16 -7.23
CA PRO A 155 -18.02 28.94 -7.82
C PRO A 155 -18.05 27.75 -6.86
N LEU A 156 -18.00 26.53 -7.42
CA LEU A 156 -17.90 25.29 -6.66
C LEU A 156 -16.57 25.28 -5.88
N SER A 157 -16.64 25.44 -4.56
CA SER A 157 -15.45 25.34 -3.70
C SER A 157 -15.04 23.87 -3.55
N LEU A 158 -14.00 23.48 -4.27
CA LEU A 158 -13.35 22.17 -4.13
C LEU A 158 -12.58 22.11 -2.80
N PRO A 159 -12.48 20.92 -2.17
CA PRO A 159 -11.66 20.77 -0.99
C PRO A 159 -10.20 21.04 -1.34
N LEU A 160 -9.49 21.79 -0.49
CA LEU A 160 -8.05 21.93 -0.61
C LEU A 160 -7.41 20.60 -0.21
N LEU A 161 -6.93 19.85 -1.19
CA LEU A 161 -6.16 18.64 -0.97
C LEU A 161 -4.67 18.96 -0.83
N PRO A 162 -3.92 18.20 -0.02
CA PRO A 162 -2.47 18.32 0.01
C PRO A 162 -1.88 18.08 -1.38
N PRO A 163 -0.68 18.60 -1.66
CA PRO A 163 0.11 18.16 -2.79
C PRO A 163 0.27 16.64 -2.76
N TYR A 164 0.19 15.97 -3.91
CA TYR A 164 0.37 14.53 -4.05
C TYR A 164 1.64 14.01 -3.35
N ASN A 165 2.72 14.80 -3.36
CA ASN A 165 4.02 14.49 -2.75
C ASN A 165 4.13 14.88 -1.26
N ASP A 166 3.05 15.27 -0.60
CA ASP A 166 3.04 15.60 0.83
C ASP A 166 3.09 14.33 1.71
N THR A 167 4.30 13.77 1.78
CA THR A 167 4.70 12.67 2.66
C THR A 167 4.24 12.87 4.09
N ASN A 168 4.41 14.08 4.64
CA ASN A 168 4.17 14.33 6.04
C ASN A 168 2.68 14.24 6.37
N THR A 169 1.83 14.79 5.51
CA THR A 169 0.38 14.66 5.66
C THR A 169 -0.08 13.21 5.50
N SER A 170 0.44 12.47 4.52
CA SER A 170 0.12 11.04 4.35
C SER A 170 0.53 10.19 5.55
N ALA A 171 1.76 10.33 6.02
CA ALA A 171 2.29 9.58 7.15
C ALA A 171 1.56 9.92 8.45
N THR A 172 1.30 11.20 8.70
CA THR A 172 0.55 11.66 9.88
C THR A 172 -0.88 11.11 9.87
N PHE A 173 -1.55 11.14 8.72
CA PHE A 173 -2.90 10.57 8.60
C PHE A 173 -2.88 9.07 8.84
N THR A 174 -2.03 8.33 8.13
CA THR A 174 -1.93 6.87 8.25
C THR A 174 -1.59 6.46 9.68
N GLY A 175 -0.68 7.22 10.31
CA GLY A 175 -0.26 7.11 11.69
C GLY A 175 -1.28 7.56 12.73
N SER A 176 -2.39 8.18 12.33
CA SER A 176 -3.51 8.56 13.22
C SER A 176 -4.57 7.47 13.36
N LEU A 177 -4.60 6.50 12.43
CA LEU A 177 -5.59 5.42 12.44
C LEU A 177 -5.37 4.49 13.63
N ARG A 178 -6.46 4.12 14.29
CA ARG A 178 -6.47 3.28 15.51
C ARG A 178 -7.57 2.24 15.36
N SER A 179 -7.30 1.01 15.80
CA SER A 179 -8.33 -0.03 15.90
C SER A 179 -9.49 0.46 16.76
N PHE A 180 -10.70 0.02 16.44
CA PHE A 180 -11.89 0.36 17.23
C PHE A 180 -11.76 -0.13 18.68
N ALA A 181 -11.26 -1.37 18.85
CA ALA A 181 -11.00 -2.04 20.12
C ALA A 181 -12.19 -1.99 21.09
N SER A 182 -13.10 -2.94 20.95
CA SER A 182 -14.28 -3.11 21.82
C SER A 182 -14.46 -4.57 22.23
N ILE A 183 -15.47 -4.87 23.06
CA ILE A 183 -15.80 -6.24 23.47
C ILE A 183 -16.16 -7.09 22.25
N ASP A 184 -16.96 -6.55 21.33
CA ASP A 184 -17.41 -7.25 20.11
C ASP A 184 -16.33 -7.25 19.00
N HIS A 185 -15.35 -6.34 19.09
CA HIS A 185 -14.24 -6.20 18.15
C HIS A 185 -12.89 -6.07 18.91
N PRO A 186 -12.38 -7.17 19.51
CA PRO A 186 -11.19 -7.11 20.35
C PRO A 186 -9.91 -6.90 19.54
N SER A 187 -8.94 -6.19 20.13
CA SER A 187 -7.61 -5.96 19.56
C SER A 187 -6.57 -6.75 20.38
N ASN A 188 -6.14 -7.89 19.86
CA ASN A 188 -5.26 -8.83 20.57
C ASN A 188 -3.82 -8.71 20.07
N VAL A 189 -3.14 -7.63 20.48
CA VAL A 189 -1.74 -7.40 20.10
C VAL A 189 -0.84 -8.36 20.87
N PRO A 190 -0.01 -9.16 20.18
CA PRO A 190 0.97 -9.98 20.87
C PRO A 190 1.97 -9.10 21.63
N LEU A 191 2.23 -9.41 22.90
CA LEU A 191 3.16 -8.65 23.74
C LEU A 191 4.56 -9.29 23.81
N SER A 192 4.63 -10.61 23.62
CA SER A 192 5.88 -11.37 23.51
C SER A 192 6.10 -11.83 22.07
N MET A 193 7.33 -11.66 21.59
CA MET A 193 7.70 -11.94 20.21
C MET A 193 8.75 -13.05 20.18
N THR A 194 8.49 -14.10 19.43
CA THR A 194 9.43 -15.22 19.23
C THR A 194 10.43 -14.91 18.13
N THR A 195 10.04 -14.08 17.16
CA THR A 195 10.87 -13.75 15.99
C THR A 195 10.89 -12.24 15.76
N LYS A 196 12.08 -11.70 15.50
CA LYS A 196 12.29 -10.30 15.14
C LYS A 196 12.91 -10.23 13.76
N LEU A 197 12.28 -9.48 12.87
CA LEU A 197 12.69 -9.27 11.49
C LEU A 197 12.87 -7.76 11.25
N ILE A 198 13.96 -7.38 10.61
CA ILE A 198 14.26 -6.02 10.16
C ILE A 198 14.51 -6.11 8.67
N PHE A 199 13.60 -5.55 7.89
CA PHE A 199 13.63 -5.57 6.44
C PHE A 199 13.90 -4.17 5.93
N THR A 200 15.00 -4.00 5.21
CA THR A 200 15.24 -2.81 4.40
C THR A 200 14.48 -2.95 3.09
N VAL A 201 13.68 -1.95 2.72
CA VAL A 201 12.91 -1.93 1.47
C VAL A 201 13.47 -0.81 0.63
N SER A 202 13.94 -1.12 -0.57
CA SER A 202 14.71 -0.17 -1.39
C SER A 202 14.31 -0.24 -2.85
N VAL A 203 14.26 0.94 -3.47
CA VAL A 203 14.46 1.06 -4.92
C VAL A 203 15.95 0.91 -5.16
N ASN A 204 16.29 0.25 -6.26
CA ASN A 204 17.63 -0.17 -6.58
C ASN A 204 17.90 0.04 -8.07
N THR A 205 19.16 -0.11 -8.46
CA THR A 205 19.58 -0.12 -9.85
C THR A 205 20.43 -1.36 -10.13
N VAL A 206 20.38 -1.88 -11.35
CA VAL A 206 21.28 -2.92 -11.84
C VAL A 206 21.98 -2.45 -13.12
N PRO A 207 23.25 -2.84 -13.34
CA PRO A 207 23.97 -2.49 -14.56
C PRO A 207 23.18 -2.85 -15.82
N CYS A 208 23.20 -1.96 -16.81
CA CYS A 208 22.63 -2.24 -18.12
C CYS A 208 23.45 -3.34 -18.82
N ALA A 209 22.81 -4.19 -19.62
CA ALA A 209 23.52 -5.20 -20.39
C ALA A 209 24.50 -4.53 -21.39
N ASN A 210 25.70 -5.10 -21.54
CA ASN A 210 26.76 -4.55 -22.39
C ASN A 210 26.23 -4.23 -23.81
N ASN A 211 26.53 -3.02 -24.29
CA ASN A 211 26.10 -2.39 -25.56
C ASN A 211 24.64 -1.86 -25.65
N ASN A 212 23.83 -1.96 -24.61
CA ASN A 212 22.50 -1.33 -24.60
C ASN A 212 22.49 -0.04 -23.79
N SER A 213 21.67 0.93 -24.20
CA SER A 213 21.31 2.09 -23.39
C SER A 213 20.07 1.74 -22.55
N CYS A 214 20.13 1.93 -21.24
CA CYS A 214 18.98 1.78 -20.35
C CYS A 214 18.47 3.16 -19.90
N ALA A 215 17.17 3.23 -19.63
CA ALA A 215 16.49 4.49 -19.29
C ALA A 215 16.46 4.80 -17.79
N GLY A 216 16.96 3.88 -16.94
CA GLY A 216 17.04 4.11 -15.51
C GLY A 216 18.14 5.12 -15.11
N PRO A 217 18.21 5.47 -13.83
CA PRO A 217 19.18 6.43 -13.30
C PRO A 217 20.61 6.07 -13.70
N ASN A 218 21.43 7.05 -14.08
CA ASN A 218 22.82 6.83 -14.51
C ASN A 218 22.99 5.80 -15.65
N GLY A 219 21.98 5.62 -16.50
CA GLY A 219 22.01 4.64 -17.59
C GLY A 219 21.91 3.18 -17.12
N THR A 220 21.41 2.95 -15.91
CA THR A 220 21.18 1.62 -15.32
C THR A 220 19.75 1.14 -15.59
N ARG A 221 19.39 -0.03 -15.06
CA ARG A 221 18.00 -0.51 -15.02
C ARG A 221 17.47 -0.42 -13.60
N LEU A 222 16.23 0.06 -13.42
CA LEU A 222 15.55 0.03 -12.13
C LEU A 222 15.33 -1.41 -11.66
N ALA A 223 15.42 -1.58 -10.34
CA ALA A 223 15.11 -2.78 -9.59
C ALA A 223 14.53 -2.38 -8.23
N ALA A 224 14.11 -3.38 -7.46
CA ALA A 224 13.77 -3.20 -6.05
C ALA A 224 14.24 -4.40 -5.25
N SER A 225 14.44 -4.23 -3.95
CA SER A 225 14.86 -5.30 -3.06
C SER A 225 14.28 -5.21 -1.66
N VAL A 226 14.25 -6.36 -1.00
CA VAL A 226 14.06 -6.46 0.45
C VAL A 226 15.32 -7.10 1.05
N ASN A 227 15.95 -6.44 2.01
CA ASN A 227 17.26 -6.86 2.57
C ASN A 227 18.32 -7.13 1.49
N ASN A 228 18.37 -6.26 0.49
CA ASN A 228 19.29 -6.33 -0.65
C ASN A 228 19.09 -7.56 -1.56
N ILE A 229 17.99 -8.30 -1.42
CA ILE A 229 17.58 -9.36 -2.35
C ILE A 229 16.49 -8.83 -3.28
N SER A 230 16.80 -8.73 -4.57
CA SER A 230 15.82 -8.50 -5.63
C SER A 230 15.18 -9.84 -6.00
N PHE A 231 13.92 -9.99 -5.61
CA PHE A 231 13.21 -11.26 -5.72
C PHE A 231 12.90 -11.60 -7.18
N HIS A 232 13.26 -12.81 -7.58
CA HIS A 232 12.96 -13.34 -8.90
C HIS A 232 12.02 -14.54 -8.78
N VAL A 233 10.85 -14.44 -9.39
CA VAL A 233 9.86 -15.54 -9.38
C VAL A 233 10.44 -16.75 -10.12
N PRO A 234 10.39 -17.97 -9.56
CA PRO A 234 10.80 -19.18 -10.27
C PRO A 234 9.93 -19.40 -11.52
N SER A 235 10.54 -19.73 -12.67
CA SER A 235 9.85 -19.69 -13.97
C SER A 235 8.99 -20.92 -14.29
N ASN A 236 9.19 -22.05 -13.60
CA ASN A 236 8.66 -23.35 -14.04
C ASN A 236 7.77 -24.04 -13.00
N ILE A 237 7.99 -23.78 -11.71
CA ILE A 237 7.31 -24.44 -10.59
C ILE A 237 7.08 -23.35 -9.53
N ASP A 238 5.85 -23.18 -9.08
CA ASP A 238 5.56 -22.23 -8.02
C ASP A 238 6.10 -22.71 -6.67
N ILE A 239 6.36 -21.77 -5.77
CA ILE A 239 6.98 -22.05 -4.46
C ILE A 239 6.12 -23.00 -3.62
N LEU A 240 4.79 -22.91 -3.72
CA LEU A 240 3.88 -23.74 -2.94
C LEU A 240 3.91 -25.19 -3.42
N GLU A 241 3.89 -25.42 -4.74
CA GLU A 241 4.08 -26.75 -5.32
C GLU A 241 5.44 -27.34 -4.94
N ALA A 242 6.51 -26.56 -5.06
CA ALA A 242 7.85 -27.00 -4.73
C ALA A 242 7.97 -27.39 -3.25
N TYR A 243 7.40 -26.59 -2.35
CA TYR A 243 7.32 -26.90 -0.92
C TYR A 243 6.53 -28.19 -0.66
N TYR A 244 5.33 -28.30 -1.22
CA TYR A 244 4.45 -29.45 -0.98
C TYR A 244 5.03 -30.76 -1.49
N LYS A 245 5.72 -30.73 -2.64
CA LYS A 245 6.33 -31.90 -3.28
C LYS A 245 7.80 -32.12 -2.91
N ASN A 246 8.38 -31.30 -2.02
CA ASN A 246 9.81 -31.32 -1.65
C ASN A 246 10.75 -31.26 -2.87
N ILE A 247 10.48 -30.36 -3.82
CA ILE A 247 11.30 -30.18 -5.03
C ILE A 247 12.47 -29.25 -4.70
N ASN A 248 13.69 -29.78 -4.80
CA ASN A 248 14.91 -29.02 -4.54
C ASN A 248 15.24 -28.03 -5.67
N GLY A 249 15.86 -26.90 -5.31
CA GLY A 249 16.42 -25.94 -6.27
C GLY A 249 15.44 -24.91 -6.83
N VAL A 250 14.18 -24.91 -6.40
CA VAL A 250 13.16 -23.93 -6.82
C VAL A 250 13.25 -22.63 -6.01
N TYR A 251 13.41 -22.75 -4.69
CA TYR A 251 13.59 -21.61 -3.79
C TYR A 251 14.68 -21.91 -2.75
N GLY A 252 15.23 -20.87 -2.12
CA GLY A 252 16.15 -20.96 -0.97
C GLY A 252 15.40 -20.57 0.30
N ASP A 253 15.79 -21.09 1.46
CA ASP A 253 15.11 -20.87 2.74
C ASP A 253 15.92 -19.98 3.71
N LYS A 254 16.92 -19.25 3.20
CA LYS A 254 17.90 -18.50 3.97
C LYS A 254 17.70 -16.99 3.92
N PHE A 255 16.47 -16.54 3.68
CA PHE A 255 16.18 -15.10 3.72
C PHE A 255 16.52 -14.51 5.10
N SER A 256 17.40 -13.51 5.11
CA SER A 256 17.97 -12.96 6.34
C SER A 256 16.95 -12.21 7.19
N ASN A 257 17.03 -12.39 8.52
CA ASN A 257 16.21 -11.68 9.48
C ASN A 257 16.56 -10.19 9.60
N ILE A 258 17.77 -9.80 9.19
CA ILE A 258 18.28 -8.43 9.28
C ILE A 258 18.95 -8.02 7.95
N PRO A 259 19.10 -6.72 7.67
CA PRO A 259 19.81 -6.28 6.49
C PRO A 259 21.26 -6.82 6.53
N PRO A 260 21.80 -7.30 5.39
CA PRO A 260 23.17 -7.82 5.33
C PRO A 260 24.21 -6.74 5.61
N LEU A 261 23.87 -5.47 5.39
CA LEU A 261 24.69 -4.31 5.70
C LEU A 261 23.86 -3.26 6.46
N ILE A 262 24.39 -2.81 7.60
CA ILE A 262 23.79 -1.73 8.39
C ILE A 262 24.58 -0.45 8.14
N PHE A 263 23.87 0.60 7.74
CA PHE A 263 24.41 1.94 7.54
C PHE A 263 23.38 2.97 8.00
N ASN A 264 23.72 4.25 7.90
CA ASN A 264 22.75 5.32 8.14
C ASN A 264 21.80 5.41 6.94
N PHE A 265 20.64 4.76 7.02
CA PHE A 265 19.66 4.65 5.94
C PHE A 265 19.02 6.00 5.56
N ALA A 266 19.05 6.97 6.47
CA ALA A 266 18.33 8.24 6.38
C ALA A 266 19.19 9.43 5.92
N VAL A 267 20.41 9.20 5.40
CA VAL A 267 21.19 10.28 4.79
C VAL A 267 20.66 10.63 3.40
N ASP A 268 20.82 11.90 3.01
CA ASP A 268 20.32 12.41 1.73
C ASP A 268 21.04 11.77 0.52
N TYR A 269 22.31 11.39 0.67
CA TYR A 269 23.12 10.81 -0.39
C TYR A 269 23.82 9.55 0.11
N LEU A 270 23.50 8.42 -0.51
CA LEU A 270 24.14 7.13 -0.26
C LEU A 270 25.10 6.78 -1.42
N PRO A 271 26.19 6.04 -1.14
CA PRO A 271 27.08 5.55 -2.20
C PRO A 271 26.34 4.70 -3.23
N LEU A 272 26.64 4.90 -4.52
CA LEU A 272 25.98 4.20 -5.63
C LEU A 272 26.18 2.68 -5.59
N GLU A 273 27.26 2.21 -4.97
CA GLU A 273 27.54 0.78 -4.81
C GLU A 273 26.50 0.08 -3.93
N LEU A 274 25.79 0.82 -3.08
CA LEU A 274 24.70 0.30 -2.26
C LEU A 274 23.39 0.14 -3.05
N GLU A 275 23.28 0.73 -4.25
CA GLU A 275 22.07 0.62 -5.07
C GLU A 275 21.95 -0.72 -5.77
N ILE A 276 23.03 -1.51 -5.87
CA ILE A 276 23.05 -2.78 -6.61
C ILE A 276 22.64 -3.96 -5.71
N PRO A 277 21.45 -4.55 -5.93
CA PRO A 277 20.98 -5.67 -5.14
C PRO A 277 21.50 -6.99 -5.68
N GLN A 278 21.47 -8.02 -4.83
CA GLN A 278 21.67 -9.39 -5.27
C GLN A 278 20.35 -9.95 -5.80
N ARG A 279 20.38 -10.62 -6.95
CA ARG A 279 19.21 -11.36 -7.43
C ARG A 279 19.08 -12.67 -6.64
N GLY A 280 17.88 -12.98 -6.17
CA GLY A 280 17.64 -14.22 -5.43
C GLY A 280 16.17 -14.63 -5.38
N TRP A 281 15.93 -15.84 -4.89
CA TRP A 281 14.62 -16.46 -4.75
C TRP A 281 14.44 -17.02 -3.32
N GLU A 282 15.00 -16.29 -2.36
CA GLU A 282 15.02 -16.67 -0.95
C GLU A 282 13.66 -16.42 -0.28
N VAL A 283 13.20 -17.37 0.53
CA VAL A 283 12.00 -17.29 1.34
C VAL A 283 12.36 -17.30 2.82
N LYS A 284 11.45 -16.76 3.65
CA LYS A 284 11.55 -16.84 5.09
C LYS A 284 10.58 -17.90 5.62
N VAL A 285 11.11 -19.06 5.99
CA VAL A 285 10.34 -20.10 6.70
C VAL A 285 10.19 -19.72 8.17
N LEU A 286 8.98 -19.86 8.69
CA LEU A 286 8.64 -19.62 10.08
C LEU A 286 7.88 -20.82 10.61
N GLU A 287 8.16 -21.18 11.87
CA GLU A 287 7.38 -22.22 12.55
C GLU A 287 5.95 -21.76 12.78
N TYR A 288 5.02 -22.71 12.71
CA TYR A 288 3.61 -22.44 13.02
C TYR A 288 3.48 -21.81 14.41
N ASN A 289 2.56 -20.85 14.53
CA ASN A 289 2.30 -20.10 15.77
C ASN A 289 3.46 -19.20 16.24
N SER A 290 4.44 -18.90 15.37
CA SER A 290 5.45 -17.88 15.65
C SER A 290 4.83 -16.48 15.72
N THR A 291 5.17 -15.72 16.75
CA THR A 291 4.82 -14.31 16.85
C THR A 291 5.96 -13.45 16.31
N VAL A 292 5.69 -12.76 15.21
CA VAL A 292 6.70 -11.99 14.48
C VAL A 292 6.56 -10.50 14.75
N LYS A 293 7.65 -9.86 15.17
CA LYS A 293 7.82 -8.41 15.08
C LYS A 293 8.61 -8.09 13.82
N LEU A 294 7.97 -7.41 12.88
CA LEU A 294 8.58 -6.96 11.64
C LEU A 294 8.78 -5.44 11.67
N ILE A 295 9.99 -5.00 11.30
CA ILE A 295 10.35 -3.60 11.15
C ILE A 295 10.71 -3.38 9.70
N PHE A 296 9.97 -2.53 9.01
CA PHE A 296 10.35 -2.03 7.70
C PHE A 296 11.17 -0.75 7.85
N GLN A 297 12.38 -0.75 7.31
CA GLN A 297 13.27 0.40 7.21
C GLN A 297 13.38 0.77 5.74
N VAL A 298 13.17 2.04 5.39
CA VAL A 298 13.35 2.52 4.02
C VAL A 298 14.65 3.31 3.95
N PRO A 299 15.67 2.84 3.23
CA PRO A 299 16.85 3.62 2.88
C PRO A 299 16.56 4.59 1.74
N ASN A 300 17.29 5.69 1.70
CA ASN A 300 17.24 6.66 0.61
C ASN A 300 18.11 6.24 -0.60
N LEU A 301 17.98 4.98 -1.04
CA LEU A 301 18.67 4.43 -2.22
C LEU A 301 17.84 4.71 -3.46
N VAL A 302 18.44 5.33 -4.49
CA VAL A 302 17.78 5.87 -5.68
C VAL A 302 16.73 6.94 -5.36
N GLN A 303 15.71 6.56 -4.59
CA GLN A 303 14.67 7.42 -4.05
C GLN A 303 14.11 6.83 -2.76
N GLY A 304 14.27 7.53 -1.63
CA GLY A 304 13.57 7.22 -0.39
C GLY A 304 12.09 7.56 -0.52
N THR A 305 11.25 6.55 -0.75
CA THR A 305 9.81 6.72 -0.90
C THR A 305 9.00 5.84 0.04
N HIS A 306 7.70 6.11 0.13
CA HIS A 306 6.76 5.28 0.88
C HIS A 306 6.48 4.01 0.09
N HIS A 307 6.46 2.87 0.79
CA HIS A 307 6.13 1.59 0.19
C HIS A 307 4.92 1.00 0.91
N PRO A 308 3.77 0.82 0.23
CA PRO A 308 2.62 0.13 0.81
C PRO A 308 2.92 -1.37 0.92
N MET A 309 3.49 -1.78 2.05
CA MET A 309 3.82 -3.18 2.29
C MET A 309 2.55 -4.00 2.53
N HIS A 310 2.38 -5.08 1.76
CA HIS A 310 1.26 -6.01 1.87
C HIS A 310 1.75 -7.41 2.22
N LEU A 311 0.98 -8.14 3.04
CA LEU A 311 1.28 -9.50 3.46
C LEU A 311 0.07 -10.40 3.15
N HIS A 312 0.28 -11.40 2.29
CA HIS A 312 -0.77 -12.36 1.97
C HIS A 312 -1.04 -13.27 3.18
N GLY A 313 -2.31 -13.63 3.38
CA GLY A 313 -2.74 -14.62 4.38
C GLY A 313 -2.83 -14.10 5.82
N TYR A 314 -2.42 -12.86 6.08
CA TYR A 314 -2.43 -12.27 7.42
C TYR A 314 -2.74 -10.78 7.41
N SER A 315 -3.55 -10.35 8.37
CA SER A 315 -3.54 -8.98 8.86
C SER A 315 -2.50 -8.82 9.98
N PHE A 316 -2.00 -7.62 10.19
CA PHE A 316 -0.99 -7.30 11.19
C PHE A 316 -1.27 -6.00 11.94
N TYR A 317 -0.72 -5.89 13.15
CA TYR A 317 -0.81 -4.70 13.96
C TYR A 317 0.35 -3.75 13.66
N VAL A 318 0.04 -2.54 13.21
CA VAL A 318 1.04 -1.46 13.13
C VAL A 318 1.11 -0.78 14.48
N VAL A 319 2.12 -1.17 15.25
CA VAL A 319 2.34 -0.69 16.63
C VAL A 319 3.17 0.59 16.70
N GLY A 320 3.88 0.96 15.62
CA GLY A 320 4.71 2.16 15.57
C GLY A 320 5.12 2.51 14.14
N TRP A 321 5.48 3.78 13.94
CA TRP A 321 5.98 4.34 12.69
C TRP A 321 6.85 5.56 13.02
N GLY A 322 7.68 6.00 12.08
CA GLY A 322 8.51 7.19 12.25
C GLY A 322 9.39 7.45 11.03
N PHE A 323 10.00 8.63 11.01
CA PHE A 323 11.00 9.01 10.03
C PHE A 323 12.41 8.75 10.58
N GLY A 324 13.36 8.55 9.67
CA GLY A 324 14.76 8.29 10.01
C GLY A 324 15.08 6.81 10.21
N ASN A 325 16.16 6.53 10.94
CA ASN A 325 16.56 5.16 11.27
C ASN A 325 15.83 4.68 12.51
N PHE A 326 15.36 3.44 12.48
CA PHE A 326 14.82 2.78 13.66
C PHE A 326 15.86 2.70 14.80
N ASP A 327 15.54 3.28 15.95
CA ASP A 327 16.31 3.20 17.18
C ASP A 327 15.66 2.19 18.13
N LYS A 328 16.31 1.03 18.27
CA LYS A 328 15.84 -0.08 19.12
C LYS A 328 15.65 0.28 20.59
N ASN A 329 16.26 1.37 21.08
CA ASN A 329 16.19 1.80 22.47
C ASN A 329 15.14 2.91 22.68
N LYS A 330 14.75 3.64 21.62
CA LYS A 330 13.83 4.79 21.73
C LYS A 330 12.47 4.52 21.11
N ASP A 331 12.42 3.96 19.90
CA ASP A 331 11.17 3.82 19.16
C ASP A 331 10.20 2.83 19.80
N PRO A 332 10.63 1.70 20.39
CA PRO A 332 9.71 0.83 21.12
C PRO A 332 8.97 1.51 22.27
N LEU A 333 9.51 2.59 22.85
CA LEU A 333 8.86 3.37 23.91
C LEU A 333 7.65 4.17 23.38
N ARG A 334 7.57 4.38 22.07
CA ARG A 334 6.47 5.08 21.40
C ARG A 334 5.42 4.14 20.81
N TYR A 335 5.59 2.83 20.99
CA TYR A 335 4.64 1.87 20.47
C TYR A 335 3.28 2.01 21.16
N ASN A 336 2.22 1.79 20.40
CA ASN A 336 0.86 1.75 20.92
C ASN A 336 0.28 0.33 20.82
N PRO A 337 0.57 -0.55 21.78
CA PRO A 337 0.04 -1.92 21.80
C PRO A 337 -1.42 -1.99 22.28
N ILE A 338 -1.99 -0.91 22.79
CA ILE A 338 -3.36 -0.89 23.33
C ILE A 338 -4.38 -0.65 22.21
N MET A 339 -4.09 0.29 21.32
CA MET A 339 -4.93 0.61 20.15
C MET A 339 -4.05 0.76 18.91
N PRO A 340 -3.40 -0.32 18.46
CA PRO A 340 -2.65 -0.26 17.21
C PRO A 340 -3.59 -0.03 16.04
N LYS A 341 -3.04 0.31 14.89
CA LYS A 341 -3.77 0.12 13.63
C LYS A 341 -3.77 -1.37 13.26
N ILE A 342 -4.87 -1.87 12.72
CA ILE A 342 -4.91 -3.18 12.05
C ILE A 342 -4.85 -2.93 10.55
N TYR A 343 -3.99 -3.69 9.87
CA TYR A 343 -3.77 -3.69 8.43
C TYR A 343 -3.92 -5.10 7.89
#